data_AF-A0A084B017-F1
#
_entry.id   AF-A0A084B017-F1
#
_cell.length_a   1.000
_cell.length_b   1.000
_cell.length_c   1.000
_cell.angle_alpha   90.00
_cell.angle_beta   90.00
_cell.angle_gamma   90.00
#
_symmetry.space_group_name_H-M   'P 1'
#
loop_
_entity.id
_entity.type
_entity.pdbx_description
1 polymer ?
#
loop_
_entity_poly.entity_id
_entity_poly.type
_entity_poly.pdbx_seq_one_letter_code
_entity_poly.pdbx_strand_id
1 'polypeptide(L)'
;MAGTYLARCRRSLGSWGRMNLAFHHRSSWFASVWLAIEQQFIPSQGGGGKVPYPKHVWSPAGGWYAQPANWRGNTIIAGGVMFAIVLCTWKFSAERETWAHNPEPGSWYPSRRWSKQLVQFDKEQRLKSEGKE
;
A
#
# COMPACT_ATOMS: atom_id res chain seq x y z
N MET A 1 42.33 28.46 28.26
CA MET A 1 43.49 27.83 27.59
C MET A 1 43.05 27.50 26.16
N ALA A 2 43.08 28.44 25.19
CA ALA A 2 44.27 28.74 24.37
C ALA A 2 45.01 27.42 24.04
N GLY A 3 44.84 26.80 22.87
CA GLY A 3 45.10 27.38 21.56
C GLY A 3 46.60 27.34 21.29
N THR A 4 47.05 26.47 20.38
CA THR A 4 48.33 26.42 19.62
C THR A 4 49.02 25.04 19.66
N TYR A 5 48.81 24.25 18.60
CA TYR A 5 49.89 23.58 17.86
C TYR A 5 49.46 23.46 16.39
N LEU A 6 49.28 24.63 15.79
CA LEU A 6 49.42 24.82 14.35
C LEU A 6 50.93 24.85 14.05
N ALA A 7 51.45 23.79 13.44
CA ALA A 7 52.69 23.82 12.66
C ALA A 7 52.60 22.69 11.63
N ARG A 8 52.01 22.90 10.46
CA ARG A 8 52.76 23.46 9.33
C ARG A 8 51.78 24.08 8.33
N CYS A 9 51.68 25.40 8.42
CA CYS A 9 51.01 26.22 7.43
C CYS A 9 51.74 26.16 6.08
N ARG A 10 50.95 26.24 5.00
CA ARG A 10 51.20 27.08 3.82
C ARG A 10 52.17 26.57 2.73
N ARG A 11 51.59 26.02 1.66
CA ARG A 11 51.86 26.48 0.28
C ARG A 11 50.70 26.08 -0.65
N SER A 12 49.88 27.05 -1.03
CA SER A 12 49.75 27.52 -2.43
C SER A 12 48.98 26.53 -3.29
N LEU A 13 47.66 26.66 -3.43
CA LEU A 13 47.02 27.45 -4.48
C LEU A 13 47.77 27.40 -5.82
N GLY A 14 47.07 26.87 -6.82
CA GLY A 14 47.31 27.14 -8.23
C GLY A 14 48.10 26.07 -8.97
N SER A 15 47.43 24.98 -9.37
CA SER A 15 47.82 24.35 -10.63
C SER A 15 46.70 23.54 -11.27
N TRP A 16 46.06 24.16 -12.27
CA TRP A 16 45.69 23.54 -13.55
C TRP A 16 44.86 22.24 -13.43
N GLY A 17 43.55 22.26 -13.69
CA GLY A 17 43.08 22.66 -15.00
C GLY A 17 43.73 21.85 -16.13
N ARG A 18 44.00 20.55 -15.92
CA ARG A 18 44.29 19.59 -16.99
C ARG A 18 44.29 18.17 -16.43
N MET A 19 43.15 17.49 -16.51
CA MET A 19 43.01 16.03 -16.70
C MET A 19 41.52 15.67 -16.69
N ASN A 20 40.71 16.45 -17.40
CA ASN A 20 39.34 16.08 -17.77
C ASN A 20 39.35 15.25 -19.07
N LEU A 21 40.23 14.24 -19.14
CA LEU A 21 40.29 13.32 -20.29
C LEU A 21 41.14 12.06 -20.03
N ALA A 22 40.97 11.37 -18.89
CA ALA A 22 41.56 10.04 -18.70
C ALA A 22 40.92 9.20 -17.57
N PHE A 23 39.63 9.40 -17.26
CA PHE A 23 38.91 8.58 -16.29
C PHE A 23 37.68 7.91 -16.91
N HIS A 24 37.83 7.43 -18.14
CA HIS A 24 36.84 6.64 -18.86
C HIS A 24 37.44 5.29 -19.28
N HIS A 25 38.04 4.52 -18.35
CA HIS A 25 38.36 3.11 -18.65
C HIS A 25 38.68 2.18 -17.46
N ARG A 26 38.20 2.41 -16.23
CA ARG A 26 38.56 1.49 -15.13
C ARG A 26 37.58 1.37 -13.95
N SER A 27 36.26 1.36 -14.20
CA SER A 27 35.26 1.18 -13.13
C SER A 27 34.17 0.14 -13.42
N SER A 28 34.35 -0.73 -14.42
CA SER A 28 33.40 -1.83 -14.68
C SER A 28 33.50 -2.94 -13.63
N TRP A 29 34.69 -3.19 -13.08
CA TRP A 29 34.92 -4.27 -12.12
C TRP A 29 34.28 -4.01 -10.74
N PHE A 30 34.35 -2.77 -10.23
CA PHE A 30 33.79 -2.44 -8.93
C PHE A 30 32.26 -2.44 -8.92
N ALA A 31 31.62 -2.01 -10.01
CA ALA A 31 30.17 -2.04 -10.13
C ALA A 31 29.63 -3.48 -10.20
N SER A 32 30.32 -4.39 -10.89
CA SER A 32 29.92 -5.80 -10.98
C SER A 32 30.12 -6.57 -9.67
N VAL A 33 31.17 -6.27 -8.91
CA VAL A 33 31.39 -6.90 -7.58
C VAL A 33 30.38 -6.37 -6.55
N TRP A 34 30.04 -5.08 -6.60
CA TRP A 34 29.01 -4.51 -5.72
C TRP A 34 27.62 -5.09 -6.01
N LEU A 35 27.21 -5.17 -7.29
CA LEU A 35 25.94 -5.79 -7.69
C LEU A 35 25.89 -7.30 -7.35
N ALA A 36 27.01 -8.01 -7.47
CA ALA A 36 27.08 -9.44 -7.16
C ALA A 36 27.00 -9.74 -5.65
N ILE A 37 27.46 -8.83 -4.79
CA ILE A 37 27.37 -8.96 -3.32
C ILE A 37 25.94 -8.64 -2.84
N GLU A 38 25.26 -7.70 -3.49
CA GLU A 38 23.90 -7.27 -3.12
C GLU A 38 22.80 -8.28 -3.55
N GLN A 39 23.11 -9.21 -4.45
CA GLN A 39 22.20 -10.28 -4.88
C GLN A 39 22.21 -11.55 -4.01
N GLN A 40 23.09 -11.64 -3.00
CA GLN A 40 23.18 -12.83 -2.14
C GLN A 40 22.24 -12.80 -0.92
N PHE A 41 21.52 -11.71 -0.67
CA PHE A 41 20.71 -11.54 0.54
C PHE A 41 19.21 -11.35 0.26
N ILE A 42 18.64 -12.18 -0.61
CA ILE A 42 17.20 -12.45 -0.57
C ILE A 42 17.05 -13.91 -0.16
N PRO A 43 16.84 -14.23 1.13
CA PRO A 43 16.53 -15.58 1.53
C PRO A 43 15.23 -15.98 0.83
N SER A 44 15.34 -16.93 -0.10
CA SER A 44 14.20 -17.70 -0.59
C SER A 44 13.56 -18.37 0.62
N GLN A 45 12.42 -17.84 1.08
CA GLN A 45 11.61 -18.48 2.11
C GLN A 45 10.90 -19.70 1.49
N GLY A 46 11.67 -20.75 1.21
CA GLY A 46 11.15 -22.06 0.88
C GLY A 46 10.63 -22.71 2.16
N GLY A 47 9.34 -23.04 2.20
CA GLY A 47 8.69 -23.65 3.36
C GLY A 47 9.47 -24.88 3.86
N GLY A 48 9.86 -24.85 5.14
CA GLY A 48 10.62 -25.92 5.78
C GLY A 48 9.91 -27.27 5.74
N GLY A 49 10.69 -28.35 5.84
CA GLY A 49 10.22 -29.73 5.74
C GLY A 49 9.01 -30.03 6.61
N LYS A 50 8.04 -30.79 6.07
CA LYS A 50 6.81 -31.15 6.78
C LYS A 50 7.12 -32.14 7.91
N VAL A 51 6.94 -31.71 9.16
CA VAL A 51 6.96 -32.60 10.34
C VAL A 51 5.85 -33.64 10.18
N PRO A 52 6.07 -34.95 10.45
CA PRO A 52 5.02 -35.95 10.36
C PRO A 52 3.88 -35.64 11.34
N TYR A 53 2.64 -35.75 10.86
CA TYR A 53 1.44 -35.44 11.63
C TYR A 53 0.36 -36.50 11.39
N PRO A 54 -0.50 -36.76 12.38
CA PRO A 54 -1.61 -37.71 12.23
C PRO A 54 -2.59 -37.21 11.16
N LYS A 55 -2.86 -38.04 10.15
CA LYS A 55 -3.70 -37.69 8.98
C LYS A 55 -5.20 -37.87 9.23
N HIS A 56 -5.56 -38.66 10.23
CA HIS A 56 -6.95 -39.04 10.54
C HIS A 56 -7.64 -38.07 11.50
N VAL A 57 -6.94 -37.02 11.95
CA VAL A 57 -7.51 -36.02 12.85
C VAL A 57 -8.10 -34.89 12.02
N TRP A 58 -9.41 -34.69 12.15
CA TRP A 58 -10.13 -33.58 11.52
C TRP A 58 -10.35 -32.46 12.53
N SER A 59 -10.09 -31.22 12.10
CA SER A 59 -10.40 -30.00 12.85
C SER A 59 -11.12 -29.01 11.93
N PRO A 60 -12.16 -28.32 12.40
CA PRO A 60 -12.94 -27.39 11.58
C PRO A 60 -12.11 -26.22 11.04
N ALA A 61 -11.04 -25.81 11.73
CA ALA A 61 -10.16 -24.72 11.31
C ALA A 61 -9.07 -25.16 10.30
N GLY A 62 -9.02 -26.44 9.95
CA GLY A 62 -7.92 -27.05 9.20
C GLY A 62 -6.88 -27.73 10.10
N GLY A 63 -6.08 -28.63 9.51
CA GLY A 63 -5.04 -29.39 10.20
C GLY A 63 -3.62 -28.93 9.85
N TRP A 64 -2.63 -29.79 10.12
CA TRP A 64 -1.24 -29.50 9.78
C TRP A 64 -1.05 -29.35 8.26
N TYR A 65 -0.49 -28.20 7.85
CA TYR A 65 -0.22 -27.85 6.45
C TYR A 65 -1.43 -28.04 5.52
N ALA A 66 -2.60 -27.50 5.93
CA ALA A 66 -3.82 -27.59 5.14
C ALA A 66 -3.68 -26.89 3.78
N GLN A 67 -3.55 -27.68 2.72
CA GLN A 67 -3.51 -27.22 1.33
C GLN A 67 -4.62 -27.93 0.54
N PRO A 68 -5.89 -27.50 0.71
CA PRO A 68 -6.98 -28.10 -0.03
C PRO A 68 -6.81 -27.83 -1.53
N ALA A 69 -7.00 -28.85 -2.35
CA ALA A 69 -6.83 -28.75 -3.80
C ALA A 69 -7.73 -27.67 -4.43
N ASN A 70 -8.89 -27.40 -3.83
CA ASN A 70 -9.88 -26.43 -4.31
C ASN A 70 -9.95 -25.13 -3.48
N TRP A 71 -8.82 -24.66 -2.93
CA TRP A 71 -8.78 -23.44 -2.09
C TRP A 71 -9.42 -22.23 -2.78
N ARG A 72 -9.22 -22.05 -4.10
CA ARG A 72 -9.76 -20.92 -4.86
C ARG A 72 -11.28 -20.92 -4.88
N GLY A 73 -11.91 -22.05 -5.18
CA GLY A 73 -13.35 -22.18 -5.21
C GLY A 73 -13.98 -21.90 -3.84
N ASN A 74 -13.40 -22.48 -2.79
CA ASN A 74 -13.92 -22.31 -1.43
C ASN A 74 -13.82 -20.85 -0.96
N THR A 75 -12.72 -20.14 -1.27
CA THR A 75 -12.57 -18.72 -0.94
C THR A 75 -13.52 -17.83 -1.75
N ILE A 76 -13.75 -18.16 -3.03
CA ILE A 76 -14.73 -17.41 -3.85
C ILE A 76 -16.13 -17.57 -3.28
N ILE A 77 -16.53 -18.77 -2.88
CA ILE A 77 -17.84 -19.02 -2.27
C ILE A 77 -17.96 -18.28 -0.93
N ALA A 78 -16.96 -18.42 -0.05
CA ALA A 78 -16.95 -17.73 1.24
C ALA A 78 -17.01 -16.20 1.06
N GLY A 79 -16.20 -15.65 0.16
CA GLY A 79 -16.20 -14.23 -0.18
C GLY A 79 -17.53 -13.78 -0.79
N GLY A 80 -18.14 -14.58 -1.66
CA GLY A 80 -19.43 -14.30 -2.28
C GLY A 80 -20.57 -14.23 -1.25
N VAL A 81 -20.59 -15.17 -0.29
CA VAL A 81 -21.58 -15.16 0.80
C VAL A 81 -21.39 -13.92 1.69
N MET A 82 -20.15 -13.62 2.09
CA MET A 82 -19.85 -12.42 2.89
C MET A 82 -20.28 -11.14 2.17
N PHE A 83 -19.98 -11.03 0.87
CA PHE A 83 -20.37 -9.88 0.06
C PHE A 83 -21.88 -9.73 -0.04
N ALA A 84 -22.61 -10.83 -0.25
CA ALA A 84 -24.07 -10.81 -0.30
C ALA A 84 -24.69 -10.29 1.02
N ILE A 85 -24.18 -10.75 2.16
CA ILE A 85 -24.63 -10.28 3.48
C ILE A 85 -24.38 -8.79 3.62
N VAL A 86 -23.16 -8.32 3.32
CA VAL A 86 -22.80 -6.90 3.42
C VAL A 86 -23.69 -6.03 2.52
N LEU A 87 -23.95 -6.45 1.27
CA LEU A 87 -24.83 -5.70 0.37
C LEU A 87 -26.27 -5.63 0.90
N CYS A 88 -26.81 -6.74 1.39
CA CYS A 88 -28.16 -6.75 1.98
C CYS A 88 -28.25 -5.80 3.19
N THR A 89 -27.30 -5.89 4.11
CA THR A 89 -27.24 -5.00 5.28
C THR A 89 -27.05 -3.55 4.89
N TRP A 90 -26.20 -3.26 3.90
CA TRP A 90 -25.97 -1.90 3.42
C TRP A 90 -27.23 -1.31 2.77
N LYS A 91 -27.91 -2.06 1.90
CA LYS A 91 -29.18 -1.62 1.31
C LYS A 91 -30.23 -1.36 2.38
N PHE A 92 -30.39 -2.27 3.34
CA PHE A 92 -31.32 -2.09 4.45
C PHE A 92 -31.00 -0.85 5.29
N SER A 93 -29.72 -0.63 5.59
CA SER A 93 -29.24 0.53 6.35
C SER A 93 -29.47 1.84 5.59
N ALA A 94 -29.13 1.90 4.30
CA ALA A 94 -29.26 3.10 3.48
C ALA A 94 -30.72 3.55 3.28
N GLU A 95 -31.69 2.63 3.38
CA GLU A 95 -33.11 2.95 3.29
C GLU A 95 -33.70 3.51 4.58
N ARG A 96 -33.09 3.21 5.73
CA ARG A 96 -33.54 3.67 7.05
C ARG A 96 -32.83 4.93 7.53
N GLU A 97 -31.81 5.38 6.82
CA GLU A 97 -31.09 6.60 7.16
C GLU A 97 -32.00 7.82 6.99
N THR A 98 -32.29 8.50 8.11
CA THR A 98 -33.04 9.74 8.16
C THR A 98 -32.21 10.88 8.76
N TRP A 99 -32.32 12.06 8.16
CA TRP A 99 -31.60 13.28 8.48
C TRP A 99 -32.58 14.34 8.94
N ALA A 100 -32.27 14.98 10.07
CA ALA A 100 -33.14 15.99 10.67
C ALA A 100 -33.14 17.31 9.89
N HIS A 101 -32.04 17.65 9.21
CA HIS A 101 -31.87 18.88 8.45
C HIS A 101 -31.09 18.64 7.16
N ASN A 102 -31.25 19.56 6.20
CA ASN A 102 -30.46 19.55 4.97
C ASN A 102 -29.03 20.06 5.28
N PRO A 103 -27.97 19.30 4.94
CA PRO A 103 -26.59 19.73 5.14
C PRO A 103 -26.20 20.94 4.28
N GLU A 104 -25.15 21.64 4.72
CA GLU A 104 -24.62 22.81 4.03
C GLU A 104 -24.10 22.47 2.62
N PRO A 105 -24.41 23.29 1.61
CA PRO A 105 -23.90 23.09 0.26
C PRO A 105 -22.37 23.21 0.24
N GLY A 106 -21.69 22.17 -0.28
CA GLY A 106 -20.22 22.11 -0.36
C GLY A 106 -19.54 21.15 0.63
N SER A 107 -20.23 20.66 1.66
CA SER A 107 -19.67 19.67 2.60
C SER A 107 -19.59 18.26 1.99
N TRP A 108 -18.51 17.50 2.21
CA TRP A 108 -18.35 16.16 1.64
C TRP A 108 -18.68 15.05 2.64
N TYR A 109 -19.51 14.09 2.24
CA TYR A 109 -19.88 12.93 3.03
C TYR A 109 -20.08 11.70 2.14
N PRO A 110 -19.67 10.51 2.59
CA PRO A 110 -19.73 9.30 1.77
C PRO A 110 -21.17 8.86 1.48
N SER A 111 -22.08 9.05 2.45
CA SER A 111 -23.50 8.68 2.35
C SER A 111 -24.27 9.42 1.25
N ARG A 112 -23.74 10.55 0.76
CA ARG A 112 -24.35 11.38 -0.31
C ARG A 112 -24.67 10.59 -1.57
N ARG A 113 -23.93 9.51 -1.84
CA ARG A 113 -24.06 8.70 -3.05
C ARG A 113 -25.21 7.68 -2.99
N TRP A 114 -25.65 7.28 -1.80
CA TRP A 114 -26.60 6.17 -1.65
C TRP A 114 -27.80 6.48 -0.76
N SER A 115 -27.71 7.45 0.14
CA SER A 115 -28.80 7.77 1.08
C SER A 115 -29.87 8.60 0.37
N LYS A 116 -31.12 8.12 0.39
CA LYS A 116 -32.23 8.65 -0.42
C LYS A 116 -32.48 10.14 -0.18
N GLN A 117 -32.45 10.58 1.08
CA GLN A 117 -32.70 11.98 1.45
C GLN A 117 -31.60 12.94 0.96
N LEU A 118 -30.33 12.55 1.10
CA LEU A 118 -29.20 13.39 0.67
C LEU A 118 -29.18 13.56 -0.85
N VAL A 119 -29.45 12.48 -1.59
CA VAL A 119 -29.58 12.54 -3.05
C VAL A 119 -30.74 13.46 -3.48
N GLN A 120 -31.85 13.47 -2.73
CA GLN A 120 -32.98 14.35 -3.01
C GLN A 120 -32.64 15.82 -2.74
N PHE A 121 -32.00 16.11 -1.60
CA PHE A 121 -31.55 17.47 -1.30
C PHE A 121 -30.56 17.99 -2.34
N ASP A 122 -29.64 17.17 -2.84
CA ASP A 122 -28.71 17.57 -3.89
C ASP A 122 -29.40 17.91 -5.21
N LYS A 123 -30.45 17.17 -5.58
CA LYS A 123 -31.27 17.49 -6.76
C LYS A 123 -31.98 18.83 -6.58
N GLU A 124 -32.57 19.06 -5.41
CA GLU A 124 -33.26 20.33 -5.11
C GLU A 124 -32.31 21.53 -5.10
N GLN A 125 -31.09 21.36 -4.58
CA GLN A 125 -30.07 22.42 -4.61
C GLN A 125 -29.64 22.76 -6.04
N ARG A 126 -29.49 21.74 -6.90
CA ARG A 126 -29.17 21.94 -8.33
C ARG A 126 -30.28 22.69 -9.07
N LEU A 127 -31.53 22.30 -8.87
CA LEU A 127 -32.67 22.98 -9.50
C LEU A 127 -32.80 24.44 -9.03
N LYS A 128 -32.54 24.70 -7.74
CA LYS A 128 -32.55 26.06 -7.16
C LYS A 128 -31.41 26.94 -7.68
N SER A 129 -30.25 26.37 -8.05
CA SER A 129 -29.18 27.16 -8.69
C SER A 129 -29.51 27.50 -10.13
N GLU A 130 -30.10 26.55 -10.88
CA GLU A 130 -30.47 26.74 -12.29
C GLU A 130 -31.62 27.74 -12.45
N GLY A 131 -32.61 27.74 -11.54
CA GLY A 131 -33.76 28.64 -11.62
C GLY A 131 -33.54 30.05 -11.08
N LYS A 132 -32.32 30.40 -10.64
CA LYS A 132 -31.96 31.73 -10.13
C LYS A 132 -31.17 32.57 -11.13
N GLU A 133 -30.80 31.98 -12.27
CA GLU A 133 -30.23 32.67 -13.43
C GLU A 133 -31.34 33.19 -14.36
#